data_AF-A0AA90F052-F1
#
_entry.id   AF-A0AA90F052-F1
#
_cell.length_a   1.000
_cell.length_b   1.000
_cell.length_c   1.000
_cell.angle_alpha   90.00
_cell.angle_beta   90.00
_cell.angle_gamma   90.00
#
_symmetry.space_group_name_H-M   'P 1'
#
loop_
_entity.id
_entity.type
_entity.pdbx_description
1 polymer ?
#
loop_
_entity_poly.entity_id
_entity_poly.type
_entity_poly.pdbx_seq_one_letter_code
_entity_poly.pdbx_strand_id
1 'polypeptide(L)'
;MNNETYIEINRTSQLMNKMRKFSVVIDGVEAGKIKDGGRLRIDLEPGEHEIQVKIDWCVSQVLRFTLDEGEVLKFRCGSPVRGWKLFFGLFYVLADPEKYSFIELEE
;
A
#
# COMPACT_ATOMS: atom_id res chain seq x y z
N MET A 1 -26.96 -13.76 -5.71
CA MET A 1 -26.37 -12.84 -4.72
C MET A 1 -25.05 -12.41 -5.30
N ASN A 2 -24.83 -11.11 -5.52
CA ASN A 2 -23.54 -10.62 -5.97
C ASN A 2 -22.62 -10.67 -4.76
N ASN A 3 -21.82 -11.73 -4.66
CA ASN A 3 -20.79 -11.81 -3.64
C ASN A 3 -19.68 -10.83 -4.08
N GLU A 4 -19.65 -9.65 -3.45
CA GLU A 4 -18.63 -8.66 -3.74
C GLU A 4 -17.26 -9.20 -3.28
N THR A 5 -16.36 -9.42 -4.24
CA THR A 5 -15.00 -9.92 -3.99
C THR A 5 -14.03 -8.79 -4.31
N TYR A 6 -13.38 -8.23 -3.30
CA TYR A 6 -12.52 -7.07 -3.48
C TYR A 6 -11.52 -6.89 -2.35
N ILE A 7 -10.52 -6.07 -2.61
CA ILE A 7 -9.58 -5.61 -1.57
C ILE A 7 -9.78 -4.13 -1.29
N GLU A 8 -9.57 -3.74 -0.03
CA GLU A 8 -9.58 -2.34 0.39
C GLU A 8 -8.22 -1.97 0.97
N ILE A 9 -7.60 -0.91 0.46
CA ILE A 9 -6.31 -0.41 0.94
C ILE A 9 -6.53 0.94 1.62
N ASN A 10 -6.21 1.01 2.91
CA ASN A 10 -6.25 2.21 3.73
C ASN A 10 -4.83 2.78 3.90
N ARG A 11 -4.63 4.02 3.45
CA ARG A 11 -3.35 4.71 3.64
C ARG A 11 -3.37 5.50 4.95
N THR A 12 -2.41 5.20 5.82
CA THR A 12 -2.20 5.95 7.06
C THR A 12 -1.91 7.42 6.74
N SER A 13 -2.61 8.35 7.40
CA SER A 13 -2.30 9.78 7.27
C SER A 13 -1.01 10.12 8.02
N GLN A 14 -0.03 10.67 7.32
CA GLN A 14 1.28 10.99 7.88
C GLN A 14 1.80 12.32 7.32
N LEU A 15 2.53 13.08 8.14
CA LEU A 15 3.17 14.33 7.67
C LEU A 15 4.19 14.03 6.57
N MET A 16 4.95 12.94 6.74
CA MET A 16 5.79 12.40 5.68
C MET A 16 4.90 11.97 4.51
N ASN A 17 5.22 12.45 3.31
CA ASN A 17 4.49 12.16 2.08
C ASN A 17 3.04 12.67 2.01
N LYS A 18 2.64 13.62 2.87
CA LYS A 18 1.27 14.15 2.91
C LYS A 18 0.73 14.65 1.56
N MET A 19 1.60 15.28 0.77
CA MET A 19 1.26 15.81 -0.56
C MET A 19 1.46 14.80 -1.70
N ARG A 20 2.01 13.62 -1.42
CA ARG A 20 2.29 12.58 -2.42
C ARG A 20 1.17 11.55 -2.41
N LYS A 21 0.98 10.86 -3.53
CA LYS A 21 0.10 9.68 -3.61
C LYS A 21 0.95 8.41 -3.60
N PHE A 22 0.43 7.34 -3.02
CA PHE A 22 1.02 6.00 -3.16
C PHE A 22 0.37 5.33 -4.35
N SER A 23 1.15 4.80 -5.29
CA SER A 23 0.67 3.87 -6.31
C SER A 23 0.47 2.50 -5.68
N VAL A 24 -0.67 1.85 -5.94
CA VAL A 24 -0.90 0.44 -5.61
C VAL A 24 -0.60 -0.37 -6.86
N VAL A 25 0.18 -1.42 -6.69
CA VAL A 25 0.55 -2.36 -7.75
C VAL A 25 0.00 -3.73 -7.36
N ILE A 26 -0.76 -4.34 -8.26
CA ILE A 26 -1.32 -5.69 -8.13
C ILE A 26 -0.76 -6.53 -9.27
N ASP A 27 -0.17 -7.68 -8.97
CA ASP A 27 0.39 -8.62 -9.96
C ASP A 27 1.32 -7.92 -10.99
N GLY A 28 2.13 -6.98 -10.50
CA GLY A 28 3.06 -6.19 -11.30
C GLY A 28 2.45 -5.01 -12.08
N VAL A 29 1.13 -4.79 -12.00
CA VAL A 29 0.41 -3.72 -12.74
C VAL A 29 -0.10 -2.63 -11.79
N GLU A 30 0.09 -1.35 -12.14
CA GLU A 30 -0.46 -0.23 -11.34
C GLU A 30 -1.99 -0.24 -11.41
N ALA A 31 -2.65 -0.52 -10.29
CA ALA A 31 -4.10 -0.63 -10.17
C ALA A 31 -4.78 0.67 -9.69
N GLY A 32 -4.03 1.59 -9.08
CA GLY A 32 -4.56 2.88 -8.67
C GLY A 32 -3.64 3.69 -7.76
N LYS A 33 -4.13 4.85 -7.29
CA LYS A 33 -3.35 5.76 -6.43
C LYS A 33 -4.14 6.21 -5.21
N ILE A 34 -3.50 6.21 -4.05
CA ILE A 34 -4.10 6.58 -2.76
C ILE A 34 -3.48 7.88 -2.23
N LYS A 35 -4.32 8.90 -2.00
CA LYS A 35 -3.94 10.13 -1.32
C LYS A 35 -3.70 9.90 0.18
N ASP A 36 -3.07 10.83 0.86
CA ASP A 36 -2.89 10.78 2.32
C ASP A 36 -4.23 10.60 3.04
N GLY A 37 -4.29 9.67 4.00
CA GLY A 37 -5.52 9.30 4.71
C GLY A 37 -6.61 8.68 3.82
N GLY A 38 -6.31 8.37 2.57
CA GLY A 38 -7.25 7.88 1.59
C GLY A 38 -7.48 6.38 1.67
N ARG A 39 -8.48 5.95 0.93
CA ARG A 39 -8.87 4.55 0.74
C ARG A 39 -9.00 4.26 -0.76
N LEU A 40 -8.64 3.05 -1.17
CA LEU A 40 -8.85 2.55 -2.52
C LEU A 40 -9.45 1.15 -2.44
N ARG A 41 -10.56 0.95 -3.15
CA ARG A 41 -11.17 -0.36 -3.38
C ARG A 41 -10.77 -0.85 -4.76
N ILE A 42 -10.37 -2.10 -4.87
CA ILE A 42 -10.04 -2.77 -6.13
C ILE A 42 -10.80 -4.10 -6.14
N ASP A 43 -11.71 -4.25 -7.10
CA ASP A 43 -12.36 -5.53 -7.34
C ASP A 43 -11.35 -6.46 -8.05
N LEU A 44 -11.21 -7.69 -7.55
CA LEU A 44 -10.28 -8.70 -8.05
C LEU A 44 -11.02 -10.03 -8.26
N GLU A 45 -10.51 -10.85 -9.17
CA GLU A 45 -10.97 -12.23 -9.28
C GLU A 45 -10.50 -13.03 -8.05
N PRO A 46 -11.22 -14.07 -7.62
CA PRO A 46 -10.72 -14.98 -6.60
C PRO A 46 -9.44 -15.69 -7.07
N GLY A 47 -8.45 -15.82 -6.18
CA GLY A 47 -7.17 -16.45 -6.51
C GLY A 47 -5.99 -15.95 -5.70
N GLU A 48 -4.79 -16.35 -6.11
CA GLU A 48 -3.54 -15.86 -5.55
C GLU A 48 -3.12 -14.56 -6.23
N HIS A 49 -2.82 -13.56 -5.43
CA HIS A 49 -2.38 -12.25 -5.89
C HIS A 49 -1.18 -11.76 -5.09
N GLU A 50 -0.46 -10.81 -5.67
CA GLU A 50 0.55 -10.03 -4.95
C GLU A 50 0.25 -8.54 -5.00
N ILE A 51 0.50 -7.86 -3.87
CA ILE A 51 0.31 -6.42 -3.72
C ILE A 51 1.58 -5.72 -3.24
N GLN A 52 1.83 -4.55 -3.80
CA GLN A 52 2.85 -3.61 -3.36
C GLN A 52 2.32 -2.17 -3.37
N VAL A 53 2.97 -1.30 -2.60
CA VAL A 53 2.82 0.14 -2.74
C VAL A 53 4.12 0.78 -3.17
N LYS A 54 4.01 1.81 -4.02
CA LYS A 54 5.13 2.57 -4.55
C LYS A 54 4.94 4.06 -4.31
N ILE A 55 6.04 4.72 -4.00
CA ILE A 55 6.15 6.17 -3.99
C ILE A 55 7.50 6.55 -4.58
N ASP A 56 7.48 7.28 -5.70
CA ASP A 56 8.67 7.64 -6.47
C ASP A 56 9.50 6.41 -6.88
N TRP A 57 10.77 6.35 -6.50
CA TRP A 57 11.66 5.20 -6.72
C TRP A 57 11.64 4.19 -5.56
N CYS A 58 10.85 4.43 -4.50
CA CYS A 58 10.72 3.53 -3.37
C CYS A 58 9.53 2.58 -3.58
N VAL A 59 9.74 1.30 -3.29
CA VAL A 59 8.73 0.23 -3.42
C VAL A 59 8.70 -0.53 -2.11
N SER A 60 7.53 -0.88 -1.59
CA SER A 60 7.41 -1.72 -0.40
C SER A 60 7.81 -3.18 -0.66
N GLN A 61 7.83 -3.97 0.40
CA GLN A 61 7.77 -5.43 0.28
C GLN A 61 6.61 -5.89 -0.60
N VAL A 62 6.79 -7.01 -1.30
CA VAL A 62 5.73 -7.79 -1.93
C VAL A 62 4.96 -8.53 -0.82
N LEU A 63 3.64 -8.34 -0.78
CA LEU A 63 2.76 -9.12 0.08
C LEU A 63 1.89 -10.02 -0.81
N ARG A 64 2.00 -11.34 -0.60
CA ARG A 64 1.15 -12.33 -1.28
C ARG A 64 -0.07 -12.64 -0.43
N PHE A 65 -1.21 -12.80 -1.06
CA PHE A 65 -2.47 -13.15 -0.41
C PHE A 65 -3.33 -14.02 -1.34
N THR A 66 -4.21 -14.80 -0.72
CA THR A 66 -5.27 -15.53 -1.43
C THR A 66 -6.57 -14.80 -1.15
N LEU A 67 -7.37 -14.61 -2.19
CA LEU A 67 -8.69 -13.99 -2.10
C LEU A 67 -9.75 -15.01 -2.51
N ASP A 68 -10.63 -15.37 -1.57
CA ASP A 68 -11.72 -16.31 -1.82
C ASP A 68 -12.95 -15.63 -2.44
N GLU A 69 -13.83 -16.42 -3.07
CA GLU A 69 -15.06 -15.89 -3.65
C GLU A 69 -15.99 -15.29 -2.57
N GLY A 70 -16.32 -14.00 -2.74
CA GLY A 70 -17.09 -13.22 -1.78
C GLY A 70 -16.29 -12.71 -0.59
N GLU A 71 -14.97 -12.85 -0.62
CA GLU A 71 -14.09 -12.35 0.42
C GLU A 71 -13.76 -10.87 0.21
N VAL A 72 -13.60 -10.17 1.35
CA VAL A 72 -13.11 -8.81 1.40
C VAL A 72 -11.90 -8.74 2.32
N LEU A 73 -10.72 -8.51 1.73
CA LEU A 73 -9.49 -8.30 2.49
C LEU A 73 -9.17 -6.81 2.63
N LYS A 74 -8.72 -6.42 3.81
CA LYS A 74 -8.32 -5.05 4.10
C LYS A 74 -6.82 -4.98 4.31
N PHE A 75 -6.21 -3.95 3.75
CA PHE A 75 -4.78 -3.71 3.86
C PHE A 75 -4.53 -2.31 4.38
N ARG A 76 -3.44 -2.18 5.13
CA ARG A 76 -2.93 -0.90 5.58
C ARG A 76 -1.60 -0.61 4.92
N CYS A 77 -1.41 0.63 4.47
CA CYS A 77 -0.12 1.09 3.95
C CYS A 77 0.32 2.43 4.55
N GLY A 78 1.61 2.72 4.43
CA GLY A 78 2.20 3.97 4.92
C GLY A 78 3.73 3.95 4.86
N SER A 79 4.35 4.86 5.61
CA SER A 79 5.80 4.91 5.82
C SER A 79 6.15 4.61 7.28
N PRO A 80 7.20 3.83 7.57
CA PRO A 80 7.66 3.63 8.95
C PRO A 80 8.41 4.87 9.50
N VAL A 81 8.70 5.88 8.67
CA VAL A 81 9.37 7.11 9.10
C VAL A 81 8.44 7.96 9.97
N ARG A 82 8.80 8.08 11.25
CA ARG A 82 8.07 8.85 12.25
C ARG A 82 9.02 9.60 13.18
N GLY A 83 8.52 10.66 13.82
CA GLY A 83 9.25 11.44 14.82
C GLY A 83 10.52 12.09 14.27
N TRP A 84 11.59 12.13 15.06
CA TRP A 84 12.87 12.76 14.69
C TRP A 84 13.50 12.25 13.38
N LYS A 85 13.13 11.06 12.89
CA LYS A 85 13.59 10.53 11.60
C LYS A 85 13.10 11.38 10.40
N LEU A 86 12.07 12.21 10.58
CA LEU A 86 11.62 13.21 9.60
C LEU A 86 12.73 14.20 9.22
N PHE A 87 13.60 14.58 10.15
CA PHE A 87 14.71 15.53 9.91
C PHE A 87 15.76 14.97 8.95
N PHE A 88 15.90 13.64 8.89
CA PHE A 88 16.79 12.94 7.96
C PHE A 88 16.05 12.43 6.72
N GLY A 89 14.85 12.93 6.44
CA GLY A 89 13.93 12.37 5.43
C GLY A 89 14.57 12.13 4.06
N LEU A 90 15.43 13.04 3.59
CA LEU A 90 16.13 12.88 2.30
C LEU A 90 17.23 11.80 2.34
N PHE A 91 17.95 11.67 3.47
CA PHE A 91 18.96 10.62 3.65
C PHE A 91 18.33 9.23 3.79
N TYR A 92 17.15 9.15 4.42
CA TYR A 92 16.47 7.88 4.65
C TYR A 92 15.95 7.26 3.35
N VAL A 93 15.45 8.09 2.41
CA VAL A 93 15.03 7.66 1.07
C VAL A 93 16.19 7.06 0.26
N LEU A 94 17.40 7.56 0.44
CA LEU A 94 18.59 7.09 -0.28
C LEU A 94 19.23 5.86 0.38
N ALA A 95 19.05 5.67 1.68
CA ALA A 95 19.71 4.61 2.43
C ALA A 95 19.00 3.24 2.31
N ASP A 96 17.66 3.21 2.28
CA ASP A 96 16.91 1.94 2.22
C ASP A 96 15.52 2.15 1.56
N PRO A 97 15.45 2.24 0.21
CA PRO A 97 14.21 2.51 -0.52
C PRO A 97 13.13 1.44 -0.31
N GLU A 98 13.53 0.19 -0.07
CA GLU A 98 12.61 -0.95 0.11
C GLU A 98 11.86 -0.88 1.44
N LYS A 99 12.48 -0.29 2.47
CA LYS A 99 11.86 -0.09 3.79
C LYS A 99 11.20 1.28 3.95
N TYR A 100 11.16 2.09 2.89
CA TYR A 100 10.59 3.43 2.97
C TYR A 100 9.06 3.45 3.07
N SER A 101 8.42 2.42 2.54
CA SER A 101 6.97 2.21 2.58
C SER A 101 6.64 0.77 2.94
N PHE A 102 5.50 0.57 3.59
CA PHE A 102 4.99 -0.76 3.94
C PHE A 102 3.57 -0.96 3.41
N ILE A 103 3.22 -2.22 3.20
CA ILE A 103 1.84 -2.71 3.10
C ILE A 103 1.68 -4.00 3.90
N GLU A 104 0.60 -4.10 4.66
CA GLU A 104 0.30 -5.25 5.51
C GLU A 104 -1.21 -5.53 5.47
N LEU A 105 -1.58 -6.79 5.69
CA LEU A 105 -2.96 -7.18 5.89
C LEU A 105 -3.45 -6.62 7.25
N GLU A 106 -4.65 -6.07 7.25
CA GLU A 106 -5.33 -5.57 8.45
C GLU A 106 -6.17 -6.72 9.03
N GLU A 107 -5.84 -7.15 10.26
CA GLU A 107 -6.60 -8.16 11.03
C GLU A 107 -7.98 -7.66 11.45
#